data_AF-A0A2N0KNW4-F1
#
_entry.id   AF-A0A2N0KNW4-F1
#
_cell.length_a   1.000
_cell.length_b   1.000
_cell.length_c   1.000
_cell.angle_alpha   90.00
_cell.angle_beta   90.00
_cell.angle_gamma   90.00
#
_symmetry.space_group_name_H-M   'P 1'
#
loop_
_entity.id
_entity.type
_entity.pdbx_description
1 polymer ?
#
loop_
_entity_poly.entity_id
_entity_poly.type
_entity_poly.pdbx_seq_one_letter_code
_entity_poly.pdbx_strand_id
1 'polypeptide(L)'
;MDETVMQNVVMPDSINLEDDAVVILWEDAHRSPFPHRYLRLHCPCANCIDEMTGKVTLDPDSVPQDVKAVDQMPVGKYGVQFLWSDTHYTGIYTFNVLRAACPCIICGEARASKAESGTS
;
A
#
# COMPACT_ATOMS: atom_id res chain seq x y z
N MET A 1 17.20 -8.97 23.45
CA MET A 1 17.74 -9.15 22.08
C MET A 1 16.53 -9.48 21.22
N ASP A 2 15.90 -8.58 20.50
CA ASP A 2 16.44 -7.51 19.66
C ASP A 2 15.40 -6.36 19.64
N GLU A 3 15.78 -5.20 20.18
CA GLU A 3 14.92 -4.01 20.34
C GLU A 3 15.07 -3.09 19.10
N THR A 4 15.12 -3.69 17.91
CA THR A 4 15.59 -3.00 16.71
C THR A 4 14.41 -2.52 15.88
N VAL A 5 14.26 -1.19 15.91
CA VAL A 5 13.39 -0.33 15.11
C VAL A 5 11.91 -0.42 15.47
N MET A 6 11.53 0.30 16.53
CA MET A 6 10.23 0.98 16.54
C MET A 6 10.19 1.94 15.35
N GLN A 7 9.80 1.44 14.17
CA GLN A 7 9.35 2.32 13.11
C GLN A 7 8.17 3.09 13.71
N ASN A 8 8.23 4.41 13.74
CA ASN A 8 7.07 5.23 14.08
C ASN A 8 6.02 4.98 13.00
N VAL A 9 5.18 3.97 13.23
CA VAL A 9 4.05 3.66 12.37
C VAL A 9 3.08 4.81 12.53
N VAL A 10 3.05 5.71 11.54
CA VAL A 10 2.03 6.75 11.49
C VAL A 10 0.72 6.06 11.21
N MET A 11 -0.26 6.22 12.12
CA MET A 11 -1.55 5.58 11.96
C MET A 11 -2.42 6.38 10.96
N PRO A 12 -3.34 5.71 10.26
CA PRO A 12 -4.35 6.42 9.49
C PRO A 12 -5.36 7.06 10.46
N ASP A 13 -5.65 8.33 10.23
CA ASP A 13 -6.81 9.01 10.82
C ASP A 13 -8.11 8.57 10.11
N SER A 14 -8.06 8.46 8.78
CA SER A 14 -9.17 7.91 7.99
C SER A 14 -8.72 7.24 6.70
N ILE A 15 -9.53 6.27 6.24
CA ILE A 15 -9.37 5.58 4.95
C ILE A 15 -10.71 5.69 4.22
N ASN A 16 -10.71 6.37 3.08
CA ASN A 16 -11.91 6.63 2.29
C ASN A 16 -11.80 5.95 0.92
N LEU A 17 -12.86 5.28 0.49
CA LEU A 17 -12.97 4.71 -0.86
C LEU A 17 -13.66 5.76 -1.74
N GLU A 18 -12.87 6.54 -2.47
CA GLU A 18 -13.37 7.50 -3.45
C GLU A 18 -13.52 6.84 -4.83
N ASP A 19 -14.18 7.51 -5.78
CA ASP A 19 -14.50 6.94 -7.10
C ASP A 19 -13.25 6.50 -7.90
N ASP A 20 -12.17 7.27 -7.80
CA ASP A 20 -10.93 7.06 -8.56
C ASP A 20 -9.77 6.49 -7.72
N ALA A 21 -9.86 6.56 -6.39
CA ALA A 21 -8.77 6.18 -5.50
C ALA A 21 -9.22 5.74 -4.11
N VAL A 22 -8.38 4.94 -3.45
CA VAL A 22 -8.37 4.81 -1.99
C VAL A 22 -7.55 5.95 -1.42
N VAL A 23 -8.15 6.75 -0.54
CA VAL A 23 -7.50 7.93 0.05
C VAL A 23 -7.29 7.70 1.53
N ILE A 24 -6.02 7.76 1.94
CA ILE A 24 -5.62 7.64 3.33
C ILE A 24 -5.19 9.02 3.84
N LEU A 25 -5.86 9.49 4.89
CA LEU A 25 -5.42 10.62 5.69
C LEU A 25 -4.70 10.06 6.92
N TRP A 26 -3.49 10.53 7.15
CA TRP A 26 -2.64 10.08 8.25
C TRP A 26 -2.68 11.07 9.41
N GLU A 27 -2.36 10.61 10.62
CA GLU A 27 -2.30 11.47 11.82
C GLU A 27 -1.30 12.63 11.71
N ASP A 28 -0.29 12.52 10.83
CA ASP A 28 0.67 13.58 10.52
C ASP A 28 0.19 14.56 9.43
N ALA A 29 -1.12 14.54 9.14
CA ALA A 29 -1.79 15.34 8.11
C ALA A 29 -1.33 15.07 6.66
N HIS A 30 -0.51 14.04 6.42
CA HIS A 30 -0.20 13.61 5.08
C HIS A 30 -1.43 12.99 4.42
N ARG A 31 -1.59 13.21 3.11
CA ARG A 31 -2.63 12.58 2.30
C ARG A 31 -1.99 11.67 1.25
N SER A 32 -2.38 10.40 1.25
CA SER A 32 -1.94 9.42 0.26
C SER A 32 -3.10 9.00 -0.62
N PRO A 33 -3.22 9.54 -1.85
CA PRO A 33 -4.20 9.07 -2.82
C PRO A 33 -3.63 7.87 -3.57
N PHE A 34 -4.28 6.72 -3.47
CA PHE A 34 -3.90 5.51 -4.18
C PHE A 34 -4.91 5.18 -5.27
N PRO A 35 -4.57 5.35 -6.56
CA PRO A 35 -5.42 4.83 -7.63
C PRO A 35 -5.72 3.34 -7.39
N HIS A 36 -6.97 2.93 -7.55
CA HIS A 36 -7.41 1.58 -7.14
C HIS A 36 -6.53 0.47 -7.72
N ARG A 37 -6.32 0.50 -9.04
CA ARG A 37 -5.46 -0.48 -9.72
C ARG A 37 -4.02 -0.44 -9.24
N TYR A 38 -3.48 0.75 -8.97
CA TYR A 38 -2.12 0.88 -8.43
C TYR A 38 -2.00 0.14 -7.09
N LEU A 39 -2.95 0.33 -6.19
CA LEU A 39 -2.91 -0.32 -4.88
C LEU A 39 -3.12 -1.83 -4.98
N ARG A 40 -4.04 -2.29 -5.86
CA ARG A 40 -4.26 -3.72 -6.14
C ARG A 40 -3.02 -4.43 -6.67
N LEU A 41 -2.22 -3.75 -7.50
CA LEU A 41 -0.95 -4.25 -8.02
C LEU A 41 0.13 -4.36 -6.94
N HIS A 42 -0.02 -3.64 -5.83
CA HIS A 42 0.85 -3.71 -4.66
C HIS A 42 0.29 -4.65 -3.58
N CYS A 43 -0.60 -5.57 -3.93
CA CYS A 43 -1.17 -6.53 -2.99
C CYS A 43 -0.05 -7.38 -2.34
N PRO A 44 0.07 -7.39 -0.99
CA PRO A 44 1.15 -8.07 -0.30
C PRO A 44 0.84 -9.54 0.04
N CYS A 45 -0.23 -10.12 -0.51
CA CYS A 45 -0.61 -11.50 -0.18
C CYS A 45 0.34 -12.51 -0.84
N ALA A 46 0.40 -13.73 -0.29
CA ALA A 46 1.20 -14.84 -0.80
C ALA A 46 0.94 -15.20 -2.27
N ASN A 47 -0.23 -14.84 -2.81
CA ASN A 47 -0.57 -15.06 -4.22
C ASN A 47 -0.01 -13.97 -5.14
N CYS A 48 0.37 -12.81 -4.61
CA CYS A 48 0.81 -11.64 -5.37
C CYS A 48 2.30 -11.33 -5.17
N ILE A 49 2.91 -11.82 -4.09
CA ILE A 49 4.34 -11.69 -3.82
C ILE A 49 4.95 -13.05 -3.51
N ASP A 50 6.22 -13.20 -3.86
CA ASP A 50 7.05 -14.28 -3.34
C ASP A 50 7.39 -13.98 -1.86
N GLU A 51 6.93 -14.82 -0.94
CA GLU A 51 7.08 -14.58 0.51
C GLU A 51 8.54 -14.59 0.98
N MET A 52 9.43 -15.30 0.26
CA MET A 52 10.83 -15.42 0.64
C MET A 52 11.66 -14.22 0.20
N THR A 53 11.29 -13.59 -0.91
CA THR A 53 12.03 -12.47 -1.51
C THR A 53 11.30 -11.13 -1.41
N GLY A 54 10.00 -11.15 -1.09
CA GLY A 54 9.12 -9.98 -1.09
C GLY A 54 8.85 -9.39 -2.49
N LYS A 55 9.27 -10.08 -3.56
CA LYS A 55 9.10 -9.58 -4.93
C LYS A 55 7.69 -9.81 -5.42
N VAL A 56 7.13 -8.83 -6.12
CA VAL A 56 5.83 -8.95 -6.78
C VAL A 56 5.93 -10.01 -7.88
N THR A 57 5.08 -11.03 -7.77
CA THR A 57 4.89 -12.11 -8.74
C THR A 57 3.57 -11.97 -9.50
N LEU A 58 2.69 -11.08 -9.04
CA LEU A 58 1.44 -10.72 -9.70
C LEU A 58 1.70 -10.23 -11.12
N ASP A 59 1.06 -10.88 -12.09
CA ASP A 59 1.02 -10.42 -13.47
C ASP A 59 0.15 -9.14 -13.56
N PRO A 60 0.71 -8.00 -13.99
CA PRO A 60 -0.07 -6.76 -14.12
C PRO A 60 -1.22 -6.87 -15.12
N ASP A 61 -1.12 -7.76 -16.11
CA ASP A 61 -2.13 -7.94 -17.15
C ASP A 61 -3.31 -8.78 -16.63
N SER A 62 -3.12 -9.55 -15.55
CA SER A 62 -4.22 -10.28 -14.90
C SER A 62 -5.10 -9.39 -14.03
N VAL A 63 -4.72 -8.12 -13.80
CA VAL A 63 -5.48 -7.17 -12.98
C VAL A 63 -6.33 -6.26 -13.88
N PRO A 64 -7.67 -6.31 -13.78
CA PRO A 64 -8.56 -5.48 -14.59
C PRO A 64 -8.24 -3.99 -14.49
N GLN A 65 -8.37 -3.27 -15.60
CA GLN A 65 -8.08 -1.82 -15.64
C GLN A 65 -9.05 -1.01 -14.79
N ASP A 66 -10.27 -1.50 -14.63
CA ASP A 66 -11.38 -0.93 -13.87
C ASP A 66 -11.52 -1.55 -12.47
N VAL A 67 -10.52 -2.28 -11.97
CA VAL A 67 -10.55 -2.83 -10.62
C VAL A 67 -10.69 -1.72 -9.59
N LYS A 68 -11.59 -1.91 -8.62
CA LYS A 68 -11.86 -0.97 -7.53
C LYS A 68 -11.89 -1.69 -6.19
N ALA A 69 -11.41 -1.02 -5.15
CA ALA A 69 -11.71 -1.41 -3.78
C ALA A 69 -13.19 -1.11 -3.53
N VAL A 70 -13.96 -2.14 -3.18
CA VAL A 70 -15.41 -2.04 -2.94
C VAL A 70 -15.74 -2.03 -1.46
N ASP A 71 -14.83 -2.53 -0.62
CA ASP A 71 -14.94 -2.48 0.83
C ASP A 71 -13.56 -2.50 1.49
N GLN A 72 -13.49 -2.12 2.76
CA GLN A 72 -12.28 -2.17 3.57
C GLN A 72 -12.57 -2.55 5.02
N MET A 73 -11.67 -3.34 5.60
CA MET A 73 -11.75 -3.77 7.00
C MET A 73 -10.42 -3.53 7.71
N PRO A 74 -10.40 -2.77 8.82
CA PRO A 74 -9.22 -2.65 9.66
C PRO A 74 -8.78 -4.02 10.20
N VAL A 75 -7.47 -4.27 10.19
CA VAL A 75 -6.88 -5.49 10.77
C VAL A 75 -6.00 -5.08 11.94
N GLY A 76 -6.57 -5.20 13.15
CA GLY A 76 -5.91 -4.76 14.38
C GLY A 76 -5.47 -3.29 14.32
N LYS A 77 -4.26 -3.01 14.80
CA LYS A 77 -3.64 -1.67 14.75
C LYS A 77 -2.41 -1.62 13.83
N TYR A 78 -2.39 -2.43 12.78
CA TYR A 78 -1.19 -2.55 11.94
C TYR A 78 -1.47 -2.54 10.45
N GLY A 79 -2.72 -2.72 10.03
CA GLY A 79 -3.05 -2.72 8.61
C GLY A 79 -4.54 -2.70 8.33
N VAL A 80 -4.85 -2.82 7.05
CA VAL A 80 -6.18 -2.84 6.49
C VAL A 80 -6.26 -3.91 5.41
N GLN A 81 -7.40 -4.58 5.33
CA GLN A 81 -7.74 -5.49 4.25
C GLN A 81 -8.73 -4.80 3.32
N PHE A 82 -8.56 -4.97 2.01
CA PHE A 82 -9.50 -4.47 1.01
C PHE A 82 -10.22 -5.63 0.33
N LEU A 83 -11.52 -5.48 0.12
CA LEU A 83 -12.27 -6.29 -0.84
C LEU A 83 -12.20 -5.58 -2.20
N TRP A 84 -11.79 -6.31 -3.22
CA TRP A 84 -11.64 -5.81 -4.58
C TRP A 84 -12.77 -6.31 -5.47
N SER A 85 -13.11 -5.55 -6.51
CA SER A 85 -14.14 -5.93 -7.49
C SER A 85 -13.76 -7.16 -8.33
N ASP A 86 -12.47 -7.52 -8.40
CA ASP A 86 -11.98 -8.78 -8.97
C ASP A 86 -12.12 -9.97 -7.99
N THR A 87 -12.89 -9.81 -6.92
CA THR A 87 -13.12 -10.77 -5.83
C THR A 87 -11.90 -11.08 -4.96
N HIS A 88 -10.80 -10.35 -5.13
CA HIS A 88 -9.62 -10.53 -4.28
C HIS A 88 -9.85 -9.89 -2.90
N TYR A 89 -9.38 -10.54 -1.83
CA TYR A 89 -9.55 -10.00 -0.47
C TYR A 89 -8.51 -10.46 0.55
N THR A 90 -7.54 -11.30 0.19
CA THR A 90 -6.61 -11.89 1.17
C THR A 90 -5.40 -11.00 1.50
N GLY A 91 -5.25 -9.86 0.80
CA GLY A 91 -4.17 -8.91 1.05
C GLY A 91 -4.40 -8.08 2.31
N ILE A 92 -3.47 -8.18 3.26
CA ILE A 92 -3.40 -7.30 4.44
C ILE A 92 -2.31 -6.26 4.19
N TYR A 93 -2.73 -5.02 3.95
CA TYR A 93 -1.86 -3.89 3.69
C TYR A 93 -1.46 -3.28 5.02
N THR A 94 -0.22 -3.51 5.45
CA THR A 94 0.28 -2.87 6.67
C THR A 94 0.41 -1.37 6.46
N PHE A 95 0.23 -0.58 7.52
CA PHE A 95 0.32 0.88 7.44
C PHE A 95 1.70 1.34 6.99
N ASN A 96 2.77 0.63 7.38
CA ASN A 96 4.12 0.90 6.89
C ASN A 96 4.25 0.67 5.37
N VAL A 97 3.69 -0.42 4.85
CA VAL A 97 3.71 -0.71 3.41
C VAL A 97 2.93 0.34 2.64
N LEU A 98 1.73 0.70 3.10
CA LEU A 98 0.93 1.75 2.49
C LEU A 98 1.68 3.08 2.47
N ARG A 99 2.28 3.46 3.60
CA ARG A 99 3.03 4.71 3.70
C ARG A 99 4.24 4.74 2.76
N ALA A 100 4.99 3.65 2.69
CA ALA A 100 6.15 3.53 1.80
C ALA A 100 5.75 3.55 0.31
N ALA A 101 4.61 2.95 -0.03
CA ALA A 101 4.08 2.85 -1.39
C ALA A 101 3.31 4.11 -1.85
N CYS A 102 3.20 5.15 -1.02
CA CYS A 102 2.42 6.36 -1.34
C CYS A 102 2.84 6.94 -2.71
N PRO A 103 1.93 7.06 -3.70
CA PRO A 103 2.28 7.54 -5.04
C PRO A 103 2.20 9.07 -5.18
N CYS A 104 1.98 9.81 -4.08
CA CYS A 104 1.95 11.28 -4.15
C CYS A 104 3.30 11.84 -4.60
N ILE A 105 3.27 13.04 -5.19
CA ILE A 105 4.47 13.64 -5.78
C ILE A 105 5.62 13.78 -4.77
N ILE A 106 5.32 14.20 -3.54
CA ILE A 106 6.30 14.39 -2.48
C ILE A 106 7.02 13.07 -2.15
N CYS A 107 6.26 11.98 -2.00
CA CYS A 107 6.83 10.66 -1.71
C CYS A 107 7.56 10.07 -2.93
N GLY A 108 7.06 10.34 -4.14
CA GLY A 108 7.72 9.95 -5.40
C GLY A 108 9.10 10.59 -5.55
N GLU A 109 9.18 11.91 -5.35
CA GLU A 109 10.43 12.68 -5.42
C GLU A 109 11.43 12.24 -4.35
N ALA A 110 10.96 12.00 -3.12
CA ALA A 110 11.81 11.49 -2.03
C ALA A 110 12.38 10.10 -2.36
N ARG A 111 11.59 9.21 -2.98
CA ARG A 111 12.07 7.89 -3.43
C ARG A 111 13.08 8.00 -4.58
N ALA A 112 12.84 8.87 -5.55
CA ALA A 112 13.76 9.09 -6.66
C ALA A 112 15.13 9.58 -6.16
N SER A 113 15.14 10.58 -5.27
CA SER A 113 16.36 11.14 -4.67
C SER A 113 17.18 10.10 -3.88
N LYS A 114 16.49 9.15 -3.22
CA LYS A 114 17.14 8.07 -2.46
C LYS A 114 17.77 7.00 -3.36
N ALA A 115 17.21 6.77 -4.55
CA ALA A 115 17.77 5.83 -5.52
C ALA A 115 19.09 6.36 -6.13
N GLU A 116 19.19 7.66 -6.36
CA GLU A 116 20.38 8.32 -6.94
C GLU A 116 21.58 8.37 -5.97
N SER A 117 21.31 8.40 -4.66
CA SER A 117 22.34 8.46 -3.62
C SER A 117 22.92 7.10 -3.20
N GLY A 118 22.35 5.99 -3.67
CA GLY A 118 22.78 4.62 -3.35
C GLY A 118 23.71 3.95 -4.37
N THR A 119 24.23 4.69 -5.35
CA THR A 119 25.05 4.17 -6.46
C THR A 119 26.55 4.46 -6.32
N SER A 120 27.01 4.85 -5.13
CA SER A 120 28.45 5.10 -4.86
C SER A 120 29.15 3.96 -4.15
#